data_AF-A0A497UYI2-F1
#
_entry.id   AF-A0A497UYI2-F1
#
_cell.length_a   1.000
_cell.length_b   1.000
_cell.length_c   1.000
_cell.angle_alpha   90.00
_cell.angle_beta   90.00
_cell.angle_gamma   90.00
#
_symmetry.space_group_name_H-M   'P 1'
#
loop_
_entity.id
_entity.type
_entity.pdbx_description
1 polymer ?
#
loop_
_entity_poly.entity_id
_entity_poly.type
_entity_poly.pdbx_seq_one_letter_code
_entity_poly.pdbx_strand_id
1 'polypeptide(L)' 'MKHKRNLFYIFLASAIISVLLVFVNQDVVVRGLFDKIMEAVIMTALIYIVLIVLYFLMFIAKSGANRIARKQKKDLTK' A
#
# COMPACT_ATOMS: atom_id res chain seq x y z
N MET A 1 -8.84 -12.00 -9.61
CA MET A 1 -7.49 -12.52 -9.25
C MET A 1 -6.43 -11.41 -9.10
N LYS A 2 -6.21 -10.53 -10.09
CA LYS A 2 -5.11 -9.53 -10.05
C LYS A 2 -5.22 -8.51 -8.89
N HIS A 3 -6.39 -7.95 -8.61
CA HIS A 3 -6.58 -7.01 -7.49
C HIS A 3 -6.26 -7.63 -6.12
N LYS A 4 -6.82 -8.80 -5.82
CA LYS A 4 -6.56 -9.52 -4.55
C LYS A 4 -5.06 -9.81 -4.37
N ARG A 5 -4.37 -10.22 -5.44
CA ARG A 5 -2.93 -10.47 -5.43
C ARG A 5 -2.11 -9.19 -5.20
N ASN A 6 -2.50 -8.08 -5.82
CA ASN A 6 -1.83 -6.79 -5.59
C ASN A 6 -2.04 -6.28 -4.15
N LEU A 7 -3.25 -6.43 -3.59
CA LEU A 7 -3.51 -6.10 -2.19
C LEU A 7 -2.69 -6.97 -1.23
N PHE A 8 -2.48 -8.24 -1.57
CA PHE A 8 -1.61 -9.13 -0.79
C PHE A 8 -0.14 -8.70 -0.87
N TYR A 9 0.37 -8.27 -2.03
CA TYR A 9 1.73 -7.74 -2.13
C TYR A 9 1.91 -6.43 -1.35
N ILE A 10 0.89 -5.56 -1.35
CA ILE A 10 0.90 -4.34 -0.54
C ILE A 10 0.93 -4.68 0.95
N PHE A 11 0.19 -5.72 1.37
CA PHE A 11 0.23 -6.21 2.75
C PHE A 11 1.60 -6.76 3.12
N LEU A 12 2.21 -7.59 2.26
CA LEU A 12 3.53 -8.14 2.50
C LEU A 12 4.60 -7.05 2.59
N ALA A 13 4.54 -6.06 1.69
CA ALA A 13 5.46 -4.92 1.70
C ALA A 13 5.32 -4.07 2.96
N SER A 14 4.09 -3.80 3.42
CA SER A 14 3.85 -3.05 4.66
C SER A 14 4.37 -3.80 5.90
N ALA A 15 4.21 -5.12 5.96
CA ALA A 15 4.79 -5.93 7.04
C ALA A 15 6.33 -5.86 7.04
N ILE A 16 6.97 -5.98 5.87
CA ILE A 16 8.43 -5.88 5.75
C ILE A 16 8.93 -4.50 6.20
N ILE A 17 8.31 -3.43 5.71
CA ILE A 17 8.68 -2.05 6.07
C ILE A 17 8.52 -1.83 7.57
N SER A 18 7.43 -2.32 8.16
CA SER A 18 7.18 -2.17 9.58
C SER A 18 8.20 -2.91 10.44
N VAL A 19 8.58 -4.13 10.06
CA VAL A 19 9.64 -4.88 10.75
C VAL A 19 10.95 -4.10 10.65
N LEU A 20 11.34 -3.65 9.46
CA LEU A 20 12.57 -2.85 9.29
C LEU A 20 12.58 -1.59 10.19
N LEU A 21 11.47 -0.86 10.26
CA LEU A 21 11.36 0.35 11.09
C LEU A 21 11.49 0.06 12.59
N VAL A 22 10.85 -0.99 13.09
CA VAL A 22 10.91 -1.38 14.51
C VAL A 22 12.29 -1.87 14.90
N PHE A 23 13.02 -2.54 13.99
CA PHE A 23 14.37 -3.03 14.26
C PHE A 23 15.47 -1.96 14.09
N VAL A 24 15.25 -0.94 13.26
CA VAL A 24 16.17 0.20 13.09
C VAL A 24 16.06 1.19 14.26
N ASN A 25 14.86 1.43 14.77
CA ASN A 25 14.65 2.32 15.93
C ASN A 25 14.82 1.58 17.26
N GLN A 26 16.03 1.07 17.53
CA GLN A 26 16.35 0.35 18.78
C GLN A 26 16.26 1.22 20.05
N ASP A 27 16.26 2.54 19.90
CA ASP A 27 16.16 3.52 21.01
C ASP A 27 14.75 3.64 21.61
N VAL A 28 13.72 3.05 20.97
CA VAL A 28 12.34 3.09 21.46
C VAL A 28 12.14 2.01 22.54
N VAL A 29 12.76 2.29 23.69
CA VAL A 29 12.48 1.72 25.02
C VAL A 29 12.77 0.21 25.17
N VAL A 30 13.45 -0.14 26.28
CA VAL A 30 13.60 -1.51 26.77
C VAL A 30 12.23 -2.04 27.19
N ARG A 31 11.40 -2.39 26.20
CA ARG A 31 10.09 -3.00 26.37
C ARG A 31 10.15 -4.46 25.96
N GLY A 32 9.32 -5.28 26.59
CA GLY A 32 9.29 -6.72 26.37
C GLY A 32 9.06 -7.07 24.90
N LEU A 33 9.47 -8.27 24.50
CA LEU A 33 9.30 -8.80 23.14
C LEU A 33 7.86 -8.63 22.62
N PHE A 34 6.88 -8.75 23.51
CA PHE A 34 5.46 -8.56 23.22
C PHE A 34 5.11 -7.14 22.76
N ASP A 35 5.65 -6.11 23.42
CA ASP A 35 5.37 -4.71 23.08
C ASP A 35 5.92 -4.36 21.71
N LYS A 36 7.11 -4.87 21.36
CA LYS A 36 7.71 -4.69 20.03
C LYS A 36 6.89 -5.36 18.93
N ILE A 37 6.33 -6.54 19.21
CA ILE A 37 5.44 -7.22 18.26
C ILE A 37 4.15 -6.42 18.08
N MET A 38 3.54 -5.95 19.16
CA MET A 38 2.33 -5.13 19.10
C MET A 38 2.56 -3.83 18.34
N GLU A 39 3.69 -3.16 18.57
CA GLU A 39 4.09 -1.96 17.83
C GLU A 39 4.26 -2.24 16.34
N ALA A 40 4.95 -3.33 15.97
CA ALA A 40 5.10 -3.74 14.58
C ALA A 40 3.75 -4.07 13.91
N VAL A 41 2.82 -4.69 14.63
CA VAL A 41 1.48 -4.98 14.10
C VAL A 41 0.71 -3.68 13.84
N ILE A 42 0.74 -2.73 14.78
CA ILE A 42 0.07 -1.43 14.63
C ILE A 42 0.68 -0.64 13.47
N MET A 43 2.01 -0.56 13.38
CA MET A 43 2.70 0.11 12.28
C MET A 43 2.38 -0.55 10.92
N THR A 44 2.39 -1.88 10.86
CA THR A 44 2.02 -2.61 9.64
C THR A 44 0.61 -2.23 9.18
N ALA A 45 -0.36 -2.20 10.09
CA ALA A 45 -1.74 -1.83 9.78
C ALA A 45 -1.84 -0.38 9.25
N LEU A 46 -1.17 0.57 9.89
CA LEU A 46 -1.14 1.97 9.45
C LEU A 46 -0.53 2.14 8.05
N ILE A 47 0.64 1.54 7.82
CA ILE A 47 1.33 1.59 6.52
C ILE A 47 0.45 0.93 5.45
N TYR A 48 -0.19 -0.19 5.78
CA TYR A 48 -1.08 -0.90 4.87
C TYR A 48 -2.27 -0.05 4.43
N ILE A 49 -2.94 0.65 5.37
CA ILE A 49 -4.05 1.56 5.08
C ILE A 49 -3.60 2.66 4.11
N VAL A 50 -2.46 3.31 4.38
CA VAL A 50 -1.94 4.38 3.53
C VAL A 50 -1.66 3.88 2.11
N LEU A 51 -1.00 2.72 1.98
CA LEU A 51 -0.69 2.13 0.67
C LEU A 51 -1.95 1.68 -0.09
N ILE A 52 -2.98 1.19 0.60
CA ILE A 52 -4.27 0.87 -0.01
C ILE A 52 -4.91 2.13 -0.60
N VAL A 53 -4.94 3.23 0.15
CA VAL A 53 -5.53 4.49 -0.32
C VAL A 53 -4.82 4.96 -1.59
N LEU A 54 -3.48 4.97 -1.58
CA LEU A 54 -2.69 5.31 -2.76
C LEU A 54 -2.98 4.39 -3.95
N TYR A 55 -3.10 3.08 -3.69
CA TYR A 55 -3.41 2.10 -4.71
C TYR A 55 -4.76 2.37 -5.39
N PHE A 56 -5.80 2.68 -4.60
CA PHE A 56 -7.12 3.00 -5.14
C PHE A 56 -7.14 4.32 -5.91
N LEU A 57 -6.43 5.36 -5.44
CA LEU A 57 -6.29 6.62 -6.16
C LEU A 57 -5.65 6.39 -7.54
N MET A 58 -4.55 5.63 -7.61
CA MET A 58 -3.91 5.28 -8.88
C MET A 58 -4.83 4.46 -9.78
N PHE A 59 -5.60 3.54 -9.21
CA PHE A 59 -6.56 2.73 -9.97
C PHE A 59 -7.65 3.59 -10.62
N ILE A 60 -8.23 4.53 -9.86
CA ILE A 60 -9.23 5.47 -10.36
C ILE A 60 -8.63 6.38 -11.43
N ALA A 61 -7.46 6.96 -11.18
CA ALA A 61 -6.77 7.83 -12.14
C ALA A 61 -6.49 7.11 -13.47
N LYS A 62 -6.01 5.85 -13.41
CA LYS A 62 -5.77 5.03 -14.61
C LYS A 62 -7.06 4.74 -15.38
N SER A 63 -8.17 4.48 -14.67
CA SER A 63 -9.48 4.27 -15.28
C SER A 63 -9.98 5.53 -16.00
N GLY A 64 -9.81 6.70 -15.37
CA GLY A 64 -10.10 8.00 -15.96
C GLY A 64 -9.29 8.27 -17.23
N ALA A 65 -7.96 8.08 -17.18
CA ALA A 65 -7.06 8.26 -18.31
C ALA A 65 -7.42 7.36 -19.50
N ASN A 66 -7.70 6.08 -19.25
CA ASN A 66 -8.12 5.14 -20.30
C ASN A 66 -9.45 5.53 -20.95
N ARG A 67 -10.38 6.12 -20.18
CA ARG A 67 -11.67 6.58 -20.71
C ARG A 67 -11.51 7.77 -21.65
N ILE A 68 -10.60 8.70 -21.33
CA ILE A 68 -10.26 9.86 -22.17
C ILE A 68 -9.56 9.39 -23.45
N ALA A 69 -8.56 8.51 -23.34
CA ALA A 69 -7.83 7.97 -24.48
C ALA A 69 -8.75 7.24 -25.48
N ARG A 70 -9.74 6.47 -24.98
CA ARG A 70 -10.73 5.81 -25.85
C ARG A 70 -11.67 6.79 -26.55
N LYS A 71 -12.03 7.91 -25.91
CA LYS A 71 -12.84 8.96 -26.55
C LYS A 71 -12.06 9.66 -27.66
N GLN A 72 -10.83 10.09 -27.39
CA GLN A 72 -9.96 10.71 -28.41
C GLN A 72 -9.74 9.79 -29.61
N LYS A 73 -9.48 8.49 -29.38
CA LYS A 73 -9.28 7.54 -30.47
C LYS A 73 -10.53 7.37 -31.35
N LYS A 74 -11.73 7.48 -30.76
CA LYS A 74 -13.01 7.40 -31.49
C LYS A 74 -13.25 8.66 -32.33
N ASP A 75 -12.90 9.82 -31.81
CA ASP A 75 -13.03 11.11 -32.52
C ASP A 75 -12.02 11.23 -33.68
N LEU A 76 -10.85 10.60 -33.58
CA LEU A 76 -9.83 10.55 -34.65
C LEU A 76 -10.14 9.57 -35.79
N THR A 77 -11.10 8.65 -35.61
CA THR A 77 -11.48 7.64 -36.61
C THR A 77 -12.83 7.94 -37.31
N LYS A 78 -13.45 9.07 -36.99
CA LYS A 78 -14.62 9.61 -37.69
C LYS A 78 -14.19 10.73 -38.64
#